data_AF-F9NX73-F1
#
_entry.id   AF-F9NX73-F1
#
_cell.length_a   1.000
_cell.length_b   1.000
_cell.length_c   1.000
_cell.angle_alpha   90.00
_cell.angle_beta   90.00
_cell.angle_gamma   90.00
#
_symmetry.space_group_name_H-M   'P 1'
#
loop_
_entity.id
_entity.type
_entity.pdbx_description
1 polymer ?
#
loop_
_entity_poly.entity_id
_entity_poly.type
_entity_poly.pdbx_seq_one_letter_code
_entity_poly.pdbx_strand_id
1 'polypeptide(L)'
;MKKIPLVLAGVAAAITPVILAAPGPEPAQRSMHTVDDVVAACRASGKTGWDLVNEATGLVYRMYTHYSCWHLWLSPAASLEAGHGHSGQYNMVLGQILEQLGFQVRPVHAARVRLEHHPWYHTGHSWLRVIHQGKELDVCASRPGNTAGSVAFVPVTEVLDRTRLNSIDTTVALAPIVIATVWKSWLTGAGIPSWMYRPFGLSA
;
A
#
# COMPACT_ATOMS: atom_id res chain seq x y z
N MET A 1 -14.19 -33.28 18.16
CA MET A 1 -14.93 -32.32 17.29
C MET A 1 -15.40 -31.03 18.00
N LYS A 2 -15.68 -31.01 19.33
CA LYS A 2 -16.13 -29.80 20.07
C LYS A 2 -15.10 -28.66 20.23
N LYS A 3 -13.81 -28.89 19.96
CA LYS A 3 -12.73 -27.89 20.15
C LYS A 3 -12.63 -26.89 18.99
N ILE A 4 -12.99 -27.31 17.78
CA ILE A 4 -12.94 -26.46 16.57
C ILE A 4 -13.83 -25.22 16.68
N PRO A 5 -15.13 -25.31 17.06
CA PRO A 5 -15.97 -24.12 17.20
C PRO A 5 -15.50 -23.18 18.30
N LEU A 6 -14.91 -23.70 19.39
CA LEU A 6 -14.37 -22.87 20.48
C LEU A 6 -13.13 -22.09 20.04
N VAL A 7 -12.23 -22.73 19.28
CA VAL A 7 -11.05 -22.07 18.72
C VAL A 7 -11.45 -20.98 17.72
N LEU A 8 -12.43 -21.26 16.85
CA LEU A 8 -12.93 -20.27 15.90
C LEU A 8 -13.59 -19.07 16.60
N ALA A 9 -14.37 -19.32 17.66
CA ALA A 9 -14.97 -18.25 18.45
C ALA A 9 -13.90 -17.38 19.15
N GLY A 10 -12.85 -17.98 19.70
CA GLY A 10 -11.73 -17.25 20.29
C GLY A 10 -10.97 -16.40 19.27
N VAL A 11 -10.73 -16.93 18.06
CA VAL A 11 -10.09 -16.17 16.97
C VAL A 11 -10.97 -15.00 16.54
N ALA A 12 -12.28 -15.21 16.36
CA ALA A 12 -13.21 -14.14 16.00
C ALA A 12 -13.26 -13.04 17.08
N ALA A 13 -13.28 -13.42 18.36
CA ALA A 13 -13.27 -12.47 19.48
C ALA A 13 -11.99 -11.62 19.53
N ALA A 14 -10.85 -12.14 19.07
CA ALA A 14 -9.60 -11.38 18.99
C ALA A 14 -9.55 -10.43 17.78
N ILE A 15 -10.14 -10.83 16.65
CA ILE A 15 -10.05 -10.09 15.37
C ILE A 15 -11.12 -9.00 15.26
N THR A 16 -12.39 -9.34 15.55
CA THR A 16 -13.53 -8.46 15.29
C THR A 16 -13.40 -7.08 15.95
N PRO A 17 -12.99 -6.95 17.23
CA PRO A 17 -12.81 -5.64 17.85
C PRO A 17 -11.76 -4.79 17.12
N VAL A 18 -10.66 -5.41 16.67
CA VAL A 18 -9.58 -4.73 15.95
C VAL A 18 -10.06 -4.19 14.62
N ILE A 19 -10.91 -4.92 13.89
CA ILE A 19 -11.49 -4.44 12.63
C ILE A 19 -12.47 -3.29 12.89
N LEU A 20 -13.37 -3.44 13.87
CA LEU A 20 -14.41 -2.44 14.15
C LEU A 20 -13.85 -1.12 14.70
N ALA A 21 -12.72 -1.16 15.40
CA ALA A 21 -12.06 0.00 15.95
C ALA A 21 -11.08 0.67 14.98
N ALA A 22 -10.87 0.10 13.78
CA ALA A 22 -9.98 0.67 12.81
C ALA A 22 -10.52 2.03 12.32
N PRO A 23 -9.67 3.07 12.20
CA PRO A 23 -10.12 4.39 11.77
C PRO A 23 -10.82 4.34 10.41
N GLY A 24 -12.03 4.90 10.34
CA GLY A 24 -12.77 5.03 9.09
C GLY A 24 -12.05 5.93 8.07
N PRO A 25 -12.55 5.99 6.84
CA PRO A 25 -12.02 6.89 5.83
C PRO A 25 -12.10 8.33 6.32
N GLU A 26 -10.97 9.04 6.29
CA GLU A 26 -11.02 10.49 6.47
C GLU A 26 -11.56 11.11 5.18
N PRO A 27 -12.56 12.01 5.28
CA PRO A 27 -13.08 12.75 4.14
C PRO A 27 -11.98 13.70 3.67
N ALA A 28 -11.11 13.19 2.82
CA ALA A 28 -10.21 14.03 2.07
C ALA A 28 -11.05 14.81 1.07
N GLN A 29 -10.72 16.08 0.90
CA GLN A 29 -11.19 16.91 -0.20
C GLN A 29 -10.56 16.39 -1.50
N ARG A 30 -10.97 15.20 -1.95
CA ARG A 30 -10.51 14.58 -3.20
C ARG A 30 -11.57 14.83 -4.26
N SER A 31 -11.14 15.22 -5.45
CA SER A 31 -12.02 15.30 -6.63
C SER A 31 -12.14 13.97 -7.38
N MET A 32 -11.38 12.95 -6.98
CA MET A 32 -11.35 11.62 -7.59
C MET A 32 -11.55 10.58 -6.49
N HIS A 33 -12.19 9.47 -6.82
CA HIS A 33 -12.49 8.38 -5.87
C HIS A 33 -12.13 7.00 -6.41
N THR A 34 -12.09 6.85 -7.75
CA THR A 34 -11.94 5.56 -8.42
C THR A 34 -10.67 5.49 -9.27
N VAL A 35 -10.33 4.27 -9.68
CA VAL A 35 -9.28 4.03 -10.70
C VAL A 35 -9.62 4.75 -12.00
N ASP A 36 -10.89 4.69 -12.41
CA ASP A 36 -11.34 5.27 -13.68
C ASP A 36 -11.25 6.81 -13.68
N ASP A 37 -11.52 7.45 -12.54
CA ASP A 37 -11.33 8.91 -12.38
C ASP A 37 -9.87 9.30 -12.63
N VAL A 38 -8.92 8.52 -12.06
CA VAL A 38 -7.49 8.79 -12.22
C VAL A 38 -7.05 8.52 -13.66
N VAL A 39 -7.55 7.47 -14.30
CA VAL A 39 -7.29 7.18 -15.72
C VAL A 39 -7.83 8.30 -16.61
N ALA A 40 -9.05 8.79 -16.35
CA ALA A 40 -9.65 9.90 -17.08
C ALA A 40 -8.84 11.18 -16.93
N ALA A 41 -8.42 11.52 -15.70
CA ALA A 41 -7.55 12.66 -15.43
C ALA A 41 -6.18 12.54 -16.14
N CYS A 42 -5.58 11.36 -16.13
CA CYS A 42 -4.34 11.07 -16.86
C CYS A 42 -4.50 11.29 -18.37
N ARG A 43 -5.58 10.78 -18.97
CA ARG A 43 -5.86 10.96 -20.40
C ARG A 43 -6.12 12.43 -20.74
N ALA A 44 -6.85 13.15 -19.90
CA ALA A 44 -7.14 14.57 -20.08
C ALA A 44 -5.88 15.47 -19.96
N SER A 45 -4.85 15.01 -19.25
CA SER A 45 -3.60 15.76 -19.07
C SER A 45 -2.79 15.96 -20.35
N GLY A 46 -3.03 15.13 -21.39
CA GLY A 46 -2.26 15.12 -22.64
C GLY A 46 -0.81 14.63 -22.51
N LYS A 47 -0.38 14.22 -21.31
CA LYS A 47 0.97 13.67 -21.06
C LYS A 47 1.11 12.28 -21.68
N THR A 48 2.33 11.92 -22.05
CA THR A 48 2.66 10.60 -22.63
C THR A 48 3.95 10.04 -22.03
N GLY A 49 4.23 8.76 -22.28
CA GLY A 49 5.46 8.11 -21.83
C GLY A 49 5.69 8.23 -20.32
N TRP A 50 6.93 8.51 -19.92
CA TRP A 50 7.30 8.61 -18.50
C TRP A 50 6.62 9.78 -17.77
N ASP A 51 6.27 10.87 -18.47
CA ASP A 51 5.55 11.99 -17.85
C ASP A 51 4.12 11.60 -17.47
N LEU A 52 3.48 10.72 -18.24
CA LEU A 52 2.18 10.14 -17.90
C LEU A 52 2.29 9.19 -16.70
N VAL A 53 3.37 8.41 -16.62
CA VAL A 53 3.66 7.55 -15.45
C VAL A 53 3.85 8.39 -14.19
N ASN A 54 4.58 9.50 -14.30
CA ASN A 54 4.80 10.44 -13.19
C ASN A 54 3.50 11.12 -12.76
N GLU A 55 2.65 11.51 -13.71
CA GLU A 55 1.33 12.09 -13.41
C GLU A 55 0.44 11.11 -12.66
N ALA A 56 0.31 9.88 -13.16
CA ALA A 56 -0.46 8.82 -12.50
C ALA A 56 0.07 8.55 -11.09
N THR A 57 1.39 8.50 -10.92
CA THR A 57 2.04 8.30 -9.61
C THR A 57 1.67 9.41 -8.63
N GLY A 58 1.74 10.67 -9.07
CA GLY A 58 1.37 11.83 -8.26
C GLY A 58 -0.13 11.89 -7.92
N LEU A 59 -1.01 11.55 -8.87
CA LEU A 59 -2.45 11.48 -8.63
C LEU A 59 -2.77 10.40 -7.60
N VAL A 60 -2.23 9.18 -7.74
CA VAL A 60 -2.43 8.11 -6.75
C VAL A 60 -1.88 8.51 -5.39
N TYR A 61 -0.70 9.14 -5.31
CA TYR A 61 -0.17 9.62 -4.02
C TYR A 61 -1.18 10.54 -3.30
N ARG A 62 -1.77 11.50 -4.04
CA ARG A 62 -2.77 12.45 -3.49
C ARG A 62 -4.08 11.78 -3.06
N MET A 63 -4.34 10.55 -3.50
CA MET A 63 -5.54 9.82 -3.13
C MET A 63 -5.47 9.16 -1.75
N TYR A 64 -4.28 9.08 -1.16
CA TYR A 64 -4.07 8.45 0.15
C TYR A 64 -3.78 9.51 1.22
N THR A 65 -4.56 9.52 2.30
CA THR A 65 -4.31 10.35 3.49
C THR A 65 -3.45 9.64 4.52
N HIS A 66 -3.56 8.31 4.60
CA HIS A 66 -2.86 7.51 5.60
C HIS A 66 -2.14 6.29 5.01
N TYR A 67 -0.93 6.06 5.49
CA TYR A 67 -0.32 4.73 5.41
C TYR A 67 -0.97 3.86 6.49
N SER A 68 -1.44 2.68 6.11
CA SER A 68 -2.14 1.80 7.04
C SER A 68 -1.88 0.32 6.78
N CYS A 69 -1.22 -0.32 7.75
CA CYS A 69 -1.24 -1.77 7.95
C CYS A 69 -2.40 -2.23 8.86
N TRP A 70 -3.22 -1.32 9.37
CA TRP A 70 -4.42 -1.74 10.12
C TRP A 70 -5.44 -2.38 9.16
N HIS A 71 -5.60 -1.82 7.96
CA HIS A 71 -6.62 -2.17 6.97
C HIS A 71 -6.18 -3.23 5.92
N LEU A 72 -5.46 -4.28 6.33
CA LEU A 72 -4.93 -5.30 5.42
C LEU A 72 -6.01 -6.10 4.67
N TRP A 73 -7.25 -6.09 5.16
CA TRP A 73 -8.38 -6.80 4.56
C TRP A 73 -9.00 -6.05 3.37
N LEU A 74 -8.66 -4.77 3.17
CA LEU A 74 -9.21 -4.01 2.05
C LEU A 74 -8.59 -4.48 0.73
N SER A 75 -9.43 -4.59 -0.29
CA SER A 75 -8.96 -4.69 -1.67
C SER A 75 -8.25 -3.39 -2.07
N PRO A 76 -7.40 -3.39 -3.11
CA PRO A 76 -6.79 -2.16 -3.61
C PRO A 76 -7.81 -1.05 -3.95
N ALA A 77 -8.96 -1.43 -4.52
CA ALA A 77 -10.05 -0.49 -4.83
C ALA A 77 -10.69 0.12 -3.58
N ALA A 78 -11.02 -0.71 -2.58
CA ALA A 78 -11.59 -0.22 -1.32
C ALA A 78 -10.59 0.63 -0.52
N SER A 79 -9.29 0.27 -0.59
CA SER A 79 -8.19 1.04 -0.03
C SER A 79 -8.06 2.42 -0.67
N LEU A 80 -8.24 2.52 -2.01
CA LEU A 80 -8.24 3.80 -2.73
C LEU A 80 -9.42 4.68 -2.31
N GLU A 81 -10.62 4.12 -2.32
CA GLU A 81 -11.86 4.81 -1.95
C GLU A 81 -11.73 5.37 -0.54
N ALA A 82 -11.26 4.55 0.40
CA ALA A 82 -11.09 4.98 1.78
C ALA A 82 -9.86 5.90 1.99
N GLY A 83 -8.88 5.83 1.09
CA GLY A 83 -7.63 6.62 1.11
C GLY A 83 -6.67 6.25 2.22
N HIS A 84 -6.70 5.00 2.63
CA HIS A 84 -5.74 4.46 3.58
C HIS A 84 -5.29 3.08 3.11
N GLY A 85 -3.99 2.82 3.18
CA GLY A 85 -3.47 1.53 2.76
C GLY A 85 -1.98 1.41 2.88
N HIS A 86 -1.48 0.20 2.68
CA HIS A 86 -0.05 -0.10 2.69
C HIS A 86 0.50 -0.20 1.26
N SER A 87 1.82 -0.38 1.14
CA SER A 87 2.53 -0.46 -0.16
C SER A 87 1.99 -1.50 -1.11
N GLY A 88 1.35 -2.52 -0.55
CA GLY A 88 0.74 -3.55 -1.34
C GLY A 88 -0.56 -3.13 -2.02
N GLN A 89 -1.29 -2.15 -1.48
CA GLN A 89 -2.58 -1.72 -1.99
C GLN A 89 -2.43 -0.54 -2.96
N TYR A 90 -1.80 0.56 -2.54
CA TYR A 90 -1.69 1.76 -3.38
C TYR A 90 -0.87 1.54 -4.65
N ASN A 91 0.15 0.67 -4.62
CA ASN A 91 0.89 0.35 -5.83
C ASN A 91 0.14 -0.64 -6.74
N MET A 92 -0.79 -1.44 -6.22
CA MET A 92 -1.65 -2.25 -7.10
C MET A 92 -2.69 -1.39 -7.80
N VAL A 93 -3.21 -0.36 -7.11
CA VAL A 93 -4.02 0.69 -7.74
C VAL A 93 -3.24 1.38 -8.86
N LEU A 94 -2.02 1.86 -8.57
CA LEU A 94 -1.18 2.47 -9.59
C LEU A 94 -0.92 1.52 -10.76
N GLY A 95 -0.68 0.24 -10.48
CA GLY A 95 -0.45 -0.76 -11.52
C GLY A 95 -1.64 -0.92 -12.45
N GLN A 96 -2.85 -1.03 -11.89
CA GLN A 96 -4.09 -1.09 -12.67
C GLN A 96 -4.30 0.16 -13.54
N ILE A 97 -4.02 1.34 -13.00
CA ILE A 97 -4.11 2.61 -13.75
C ILE A 97 -3.12 2.59 -14.93
N LEU A 98 -1.87 2.22 -14.69
CA LEU A 98 -0.83 2.20 -15.71
C LEU A 98 -1.09 1.15 -16.78
N GLU A 99 -1.61 -0.03 -16.43
CA GLU A 99 -2.06 -1.04 -17.39
C GLU A 99 -3.18 -0.49 -18.29
N GLN A 100 -4.18 0.19 -17.72
CA GLN A 100 -5.26 0.83 -18.49
C GLN A 100 -4.79 2.01 -19.37
N LEU A 101 -3.66 2.61 -19.05
CA LEU A 101 -2.99 3.64 -19.85
C LEU A 101 -2.05 3.03 -20.92
N GLY A 102 -1.96 1.69 -21.00
CA GLY A 102 -1.20 0.98 -22.03
C GLY A 102 0.25 0.69 -21.67
N PHE A 103 0.65 0.80 -20.40
CA PHE A 103 1.98 0.43 -19.95
C PHE A 103 2.04 -1.04 -19.56
N GLN A 104 3.20 -1.67 -19.80
CA GLN A 104 3.47 -2.99 -19.24
C GLN A 104 3.97 -2.80 -17.80
N VAL A 105 3.31 -3.47 -16.85
CA VAL A 105 3.57 -3.32 -15.41
C VAL A 105 3.89 -4.68 -14.80
N ARG A 106 4.89 -4.69 -13.92
CA ARG A 106 5.26 -5.86 -13.12
C ARG A 106 5.33 -5.49 -11.64
N PRO A 107 4.36 -5.94 -10.83
CA PRO A 107 4.44 -5.85 -9.38
C PRO A 107 5.67 -6.58 -8.84
N VAL A 108 6.41 -5.94 -7.93
CA VAL A 108 7.56 -6.54 -7.26
C VAL A 108 7.56 -6.29 -5.75
N HIS A 109 8.37 -7.07 -5.03
CA HIS A 109 8.51 -6.99 -3.59
C HIS A 109 9.94 -7.29 -3.15
N ALA A 110 10.38 -6.62 -2.08
CA ALA A 110 11.54 -7.02 -1.31
C ALA A 110 11.16 -7.10 0.19
N ALA A 111 11.60 -8.15 0.86
CA ALA A 111 11.37 -8.36 2.29
C ALA A 111 12.03 -7.28 3.16
N ARG A 112 13.13 -6.68 2.67
CA ARG A 112 13.78 -5.52 3.30
C ARG A 112 14.17 -4.49 2.26
N VAL A 113 13.65 -3.27 2.44
CA VAL A 113 14.15 -2.06 1.80
C VAL A 113 14.68 -1.11 2.86
N ARG A 114 15.71 -0.35 2.50
CA ARG A 114 16.25 0.77 3.27
C ARG A 114 15.61 2.05 2.76
N LEU A 115 14.92 2.78 3.63
CA LEU A 115 14.32 4.06 3.27
C LEU A 115 15.38 5.17 3.32
N GLU A 116 15.32 6.11 2.39
CA GLU A 116 16.37 7.12 2.17
C GLU A 116 16.65 8.01 3.41
N HIS A 117 15.68 8.18 4.31
CA HIS A 117 15.84 9.01 5.53
C HIS A 117 16.13 8.22 6.81
N HIS A 118 16.16 6.88 6.74
CA HIS A 118 16.38 6.02 7.91
C HIS A 118 17.23 4.79 7.53
N PRO A 119 18.57 4.95 7.40
CA PRO A 119 19.43 3.90 6.86
C PRO A 119 19.47 2.62 7.71
N TRP A 120 19.08 2.72 8.98
CA TRP A 120 19.04 1.61 9.94
C TRP A 120 17.69 0.86 9.95
N TYR A 121 16.63 1.48 9.39
CA TYR A 121 15.29 0.93 9.39
C TYR A 121 15.02 0.11 8.12
N HIS A 122 14.60 -1.13 8.32
CA HIS A 122 14.27 -2.06 7.24
C HIS A 122 12.81 -2.48 7.33
N THR A 123 12.08 -2.37 6.22
CA THR A 123 10.70 -2.85 6.11
C THR A 123 10.50 -3.60 4.82
N GLY A 124 9.55 -4.53 4.80
CA GLY A 124 9.03 -5.06 3.55
C GLY A 124 8.37 -3.95 2.74
N HIS A 125 8.57 -3.96 1.43
CA HIS A 125 7.96 -2.99 0.54
C HIS A 125 7.58 -3.62 -0.79
N SER A 126 6.48 -3.17 -1.37
CA SER A 126 6.01 -3.62 -2.68
C SER A 126 5.87 -2.40 -3.57
N TRP A 127 6.32 -2.49 -4.81
CA TRP A 127 6.27 -1.40 -5.80
C TRP A 127 6.12 -1.99 -7.20
N LEU A 128 6.26 -1.17 -8.24
CA LEU A 128 6.09 -1.57 -9.64
C LEU A 128 7.40 -1.42 -10.41
N ARG A 129 7.65 -2.35 -11.32
CA ARG A 129 8.55 -2.17 -12.45
C ARG A 129 7.71 -1.92 -13.69
N VAL A 130 7.88 -0.76 -14.30
CA VAL A 130 7.13 -0.34 -15.49
C VAL A 130 8.05 -0.43 -16.70
N ILE A 131 7.58 -1.10 -17.74
CA ILE A 131 8.32 -1.29 -18.99
C ILE A 131 7.67 -0.41 -20.06
N HIS A 132 8.47 0.48 -20.64
CA HIS A 132 8.05 1.37 -21.72
C HIS A 132 9.23 1.61 -22.68
N GLN A 133 9.00 1.43 -23.98
CA GLN A 133 10.03 1.59 -25.03
C GLN A 133 11.33 0.84 -24.74
N GLY A 134 11.23 -0.41 -24.26
CA GLY A 134 12.38 -1.27 -23.96
C GLY A 134 13.15 -0.92 -22.68
N LYS A 135 12.72 0.09 -21.92
CA LYS A 135 13.31 0.46 -20.64
C LYS A 135 12.39 0.06 -19.49
N GLU A 136 12.98 -0.56 -18.47
CA GLU A 136 12.31 -0.90 -17.22
C GLU A 136 12.73 0.09 -16.13
N LEU A 137 11.75 0.67 -15.42
CA LEU A 137 11.98 1.62 -14.33
C LEU A 137 11.13 1.27 -13.11
N ASP A 138 11.70 1.47 -11.91
CA ASP A 138 10.96 1.36 -10.65
C ASP A 138 10.02 2.56 -10.46
N VAL A 139 8.79 2.30 -10.06
CA VAL A 139 7.73 3.30 -9.84
C VAL A 139 6.99 2.99 -8.53
N CYS A 140 6.76 4.01 -7.71
CA CYS A 140 6.10 3.85 -6.42
C CYS A 140 5.33 5.12 -6.02
N ALA A 141 4.06 4.98 -5.60
CA ALA A 141 3.22 6.10 -5.16
C ALA A 141 3.41 6.46 -3.67
N SER A 142 4.49 6.02 -3.02
CA SER A 142 4.68 6.22 -1.58
C SER A 142 5.04 7.64 -1.15
N ARG A 143 5.49 8.49 -2.08
CA ARG A 143 5.98 9.84 -1.81
C ARG A 143 5.64 10.83 -2.93
N PRO A 144 5.49 12.13 -2.62
CA PRO A 144 5.12 13.15 -3.61
C PRO A 144 6.23 13.39 -4.64
N GLY A 145 7.50 13.17 -4.26
CA GLY A 145 8.66 13.38 -5.13
C GLY A 145 9.10 12.14 -5.91
N ASN A 146 8.43 10.99 -5.76
CA ASN A 146 8.79 9.80 -6.54
C ASN A 146 8.45 10.01 -8.01
N THR A 147 9.39 9.67 -8.89
CA THR A 147 9.22 9.65 -10.33
C THR A 147 9.72 8.32 -10.89
N ALA A 148 9.42 8.02 -12.15
CA ALA A 148 9.88 6.79 -12.79
C ALA A 148 11.41 6.68 -12.76
N GLY A 149 11.92 5.63 -12.10
CA GLY A 149 13.34 5.39 -11.90
C GLY A 149 13.96 6.12 -10.71
N SER A 150 13.19 6.92 -9.98
CA SER A 150 13.62 7.64 -8.78
C SER A 150 12.64 7.42 -7.65
N VAL A 151 12.89 6.36 -6.87
CA VAL A 151 12.09 5.97 -5.70
C VAL A 151 12.89 6.13 -4.42
N ALA A 152 12.26 6.61 -3.35
CA ALA A 152 12.94 6.94 -2.08
C ALA A 152 13.25 5.72 -1.17
N PHE A 153 13.69 4.62 -1.78
CA PHE A 153 14.13 3.42 -1.07
C PHE A 153 15.11 2.60 -1.91
N VAL A 154 15.92 1.79 -1.23
CA VAL A 154 16.85 0.85 -1.87
C VAL A 154 16.54 -0.57 -1.37
N PRO A 155 16.27 -1.55 -2.23
CA PRO A 155 16.12 -2.94 -1.81
C PRO A 155 17.45 -3.47 -1.25
N VAL A 156 17.37 -4.14 -0.10
CA VAL A 156 18.53 -4.75 0.58
C VAL A 156 18.48 -6.28 0.47
N THR A 157 17.29 -6.83 0.28
CA THR A 157 17.08 -8.23 -0.09
C THR A 157 16.79 -8.37 -1.58
N GLU A 158 16.82 -9.61 -2.08
CA GLU A 158 16.38 -9.94 -3.42
C GLU A 158 14.99 -9.35 -3.74
N VAL A 159 14.87 -8.83 -4.96
CA VAL A 159 13.62 -8.31 -5.51
C VAL A 159 12.92 -9.43 -6.25
N LEU A 160 11.76 -9.82 -5.74
CA LEU A 160 10.96 -10.91 -6.29
C LEU A 160 9.72 -10.35 -7.00
N ASP A 161 9.28 -11.07 -8.03
CA ASP A 161 7.99 -10.80 -8.65
C ASP A 161 6.88 -11.03 -7.63
N ARG A 162 5.96 -10.07 -7.57
CA ARG A 162 4.83 -10.12 -6.66
C ARG A 162 3.64 -10.75 -7.37
N THR A 163 3.44 -12.03 -7.14
CA THR A 163 2.27 -12.76 -7.63
C THR A 163 1.07 -12.60 -6.69
N ARG A 164 -0.12 -13.02 -7.14
CA ARG A 164 -1.31 -13.08 -6.27
C ARG A 164 -1.11 -14.00 -5.06
N LEU A 165 -0.36 -15.09 -5.22
CA LEU A 165 -0.06 -16.05 -4.15
C LEU A 165 0.81 -15.42 -3.07
N ASN A 166 1.93 -14.80 -3.47
CA ASN A 166 2.87 -14.17 -2.53
C ASN A 166 2.29 -12.90 -1.87
N SER A 167 1.21 -12.34 -2.44
CA SER A 167 0.47 -11.22 -1.84
C SER A 167 -0.38 -11.65 -0.65
N ILE A 168 -0.93 -12.86 -0.67
CA ILE A 168 -1.68 -13.44 0.47
C ILE A 168 -0.73 -13.64 1.65
N ASP A 169 0.50 -14.10 1.39
CA ASP A 169 1.52 -14.29 2.42
C ASP A 169 1.81 -13.00 3.20
N THR A 170 1.84 -11.84 2.54
CA THR A 170 2.08 -10.56 3.22
C THR A 170 0.95 -10.20 4.18
N THR A 171 -0.31 -10.35 3.75
CA THR A 171 -1.48 -10.07 4.59
C THR A 171 -1.58 -11.06 5.74
N VAL A 172 -1.40 -12.36 5.47
CA VAL A 172 -1.46 -13.42 6.49
C VAL A 172 -0.32 -13.28 7.50
N ALA A 173 0.88 -12.91 7.06
CA ALA A 173 2.02 -12.72 7.95
C ALA A 173 1.89 -11.47 8.83
N LEU A 174 1.37 -10.36 8.28
CA LEU A 174 1.26 -9.10 9.03
C LEU A 174 0.02 -9.02 9.93
N ALA A 175 -1.08 -9.68 9.57
CA ALA A 175 -2.33 -9.58 10.33
C ALA A 175 -2.19 -9.95 11.82
N PRO A 176 -1.52 -11.06 12.22
CA PRO A 176 -1.30 -11.38 13.63
C PRO A 176 -0.50 -10.31 14.37
N ILE A 177 0.50 -9.71 13.70
CA ILE A 177 1.35 -8.66 14.28
C ILE A 177 0.54 -7.39 14.51
N VAL A 178 -0.31 -7.01 13.55
CA VAL A 178 -1.23 -5.88 13.65
C VAL A 178 -2.22 -6.09 14.79
N ILE A 179 -2.89 -7.24 14.84
CA ILE A 179 -3.85 -7.59 15.89
C ILE A 179 -3.18 -7.51 17.27
N ALA A 180 -2.04 -8.16 17.45
CA ALA A 180 -1.31 -8.15 18.71
C ALA A 180 -0.85 -6.72 19.11
N THR A 181 -0.46 -5.90 18.13
CA THR A 181 -0.03 -4.52 18.36
C THR A 181 -1.18 -3.63 18.80
N VAL A 182 -2.37 -3.76 18.19
CA VAL A 182 -3.57 -3.02 18.59
C VAL A 182 -3.99 -3.41 19.99
N TRP A 183 -4.07 -4.71 20.29
CA TRP A 183 -4.39 -5.19 21.64
C TRP A 183 -3.38 -4.71 22.68
N LYS A 184 -2.08 -4.80 22.39
CA LYS A 184 -1.04 -4.27 23.26
C LYS A 184 -1.26 -2.78 23.53
N SER A 185 -1.50 -2.00 22.48
CA SER A 185 -1.71 -0.55 22.59
C SER A 185 -2.89 -0.23 23.52
N TRP A 186 -4.02 -0.92 23.35
CA TRP A 186 -5.18 -0.77 24.24
C TRP A 186 -4.90 -1.18 25.68
N LEU A 187 -4.25 -2.33 25.89
CA LEU A 187 -3.97 -2.87 27.22
C LEU A 187 -2.95 -2.03 27.99
N THR A 188 -2.01 -1.39 27.31
CA THR A 188 -0.99 -0.55 27.95
C THR A 188 -1.31 0.94 27.92
N GLY A 189 -2.42 1.35 27.29
CA GLY A 189 -2.72 2.76 27.02
C GLY A 189 -1.69 3.44 26.11
N ALA A 190 -0.88 2.66 25.38
CA ALA A 190 0.08 3.21 24.45
C ALA A 190 -0.63 3.66 23.16
N GLY A 191 -0.16 4.75 22.56
CA GLY A 191 -0.63 5.15 21.24
C GLY A 191 -0.34 4.09 20.18
N ILE A 192 -1.14 4.09 19.11
CA ILE A 192 -0.94 3.22 17.96
C ILE A 192 0.40 3.59 17.28
N PRO A 193 1.29 2.63 17.00
CA PRO A 193 2.60 2.96 16.47
C PRO A 193 2.54 3.44 15.01
N SER A 194 3.40 4.42 14.69
CA SER A 194 3.53 5.05 13.38
C SER A 194 3.79 4.07 12.24
N TRP A 195 4.52 2.97 12.48
CA TRP A 195 4.76 1.94 11.46
C TRP A 195 3.44 1.30 10.98
N MET A 196 2.42 1.23 11.84
CA MET A 196 1.14 0.59 11.57
C MET A 196 0.10 1.54 10.98
N TYR A 197 0.00 2.75 11.53
CA TYR A 197 -0.94 3.77 11.06
C TYR A 197 -0.33 5.17 11.24
N ARG A 198 -0.23 5.94 10.15
CA ARG A 198 0.35 7.29 10.15
C ARG A 198 -0.11 8.09 8.91
N PRO A 199 0.03 9.43 8.90
CA PRO A 199 -0.20 10.21 7.69
C PRO A 199 0.65 9.71 6.51
N PHE A 200 0.06 9.71 5.31
CA PHE A 200 0.70 9.21 4.11
C PHE A 200 1.90 10.07 3.70
N GLY A 201 2.91 9.45 3.11
CA GLY A 201 4.17 10.11 2.75
C GLY A 201 5.17 10.31 3.89
N LEU A 202 4.77 10.13 5.16
CA LEU A 202 5.67 10.22 6.30
C LEU A 202 6.41 8.89 6.55
N SER A 203 7.64 8.99 7.05
CA SER A 203 8.39 7.83 7.54
C SER A 203 7.79 7.30 8.85
N ALA A 204 8.00 6.00 9.11
CA ALA A 204 7.63 5.37 10.38
C ALA A 204 8.55 5.81 11.51
#